data_AF-T0YGF8-F1
#
_entry.id   AF-T0YGF8-F1
#
_cell.length_a   1.000
_cell.length_b   1.000
_cell.length_c   1.000
_cell.angle_alpha   90.00
_cell.angle_beta   90.00
_cell.angle_gamma   90.00
#
_symmetry.space_group_name_H-M   'P 1'
#
loop_
_entity.id
_entity.type
_entity.pdbx_description
1 polymer ?
#
loop_
_entity_poly.entity_id
_entity_poly.type
_entity_poly.pdbx_seq_one_letter_code
_entity_poly.pdbx_strand_id
1 'polypeptide(L)'
;MPDAEAGAHIAGATVQGPARAGSLLVVVTVKESHPAGLDRFLQALSTPTSPTYHHYLSAAQFDAEFGGPTSAYRGLTRFFQSYGVARMTTYADRLTLTFEATPAQLQQIFHVSIVRFRLGDQSYVAALGAPRLPASLAGSVAA
;
A
#
# COMPACT_ATOMS: atom_id res chain seq x y z
N MET A 1 -8.85 5.13 12.99
CA MET A 1 -9.44 4.46 11.81
C MET A 1 -10.38 5.46 11.16
N PRO A 2 -10.01 5.95 9.98
CA PRO A 2 -10.51 5.41 8.70
C PRO A 2 -9.33 5.25 7.70
N ASP A 3 -9.32 4.45 6.62
CA ASP A 3 -10.12 4.55 5.39
C ASP A 3 -10.04 3.21 4.64
N ALA A 4 -11.08 2.40 4.75
CA ALA A 4 -11.32 1.27 3.84
C ALA A 4 -12.69 1.47 3.16
N GLU A 5 -12.96 2.67 2.66
CA GLU A 5 -14.12 2.90 1.80
C GLU A 5 -13.79 2.47 0.38
N ALA A 6 -13.92 1.16 0.16
CA ALA A 6 -13.90 0.56 -1.16
C ALA A 6 -15.08 1.06 -2.00
N GLY A 7 -14.96 2.24 -2.63
CA GLY A 7 -15.70 2.74 -3.80
C GLY A 7 -17.23 2.78 -3.77
N ALA A 8 -17.88 2.26 -2.73
CA ALA A 8 -19.31 1.96 -2.71
C ALA A 8 -20.18 3.17 -2.32
N HIS A 9 -19.58 4.25 -1.82
CA HIS A 9 -20.30 5.42 -1.30
C HIS A 9 -19.69 6.77 -1.73
N ILE A 10 -19.29 6.92 -2.99
CA ILE A 10 -19.05 8.29 -3.49
C ILE A 10 -20.41 8.94 -3.80
N ALA A 11 -20.90 9.78 -2.89
CA ALA A 11 -22.16 10.51 -3.05
C ALA A 11 -22.15 11.32 -4.37
N GLY A 12 -23.13 11.07 -5.24
CA GLY A 12 -23.23 11.70 -6.56
C GLY A 12 -22.46 10.98 -7.69
N ALA A 13 -21.82 9.84 -7.42
CA ALA A 13 -21.18 9.03 -8.44
C ALA A 13 -22.14 8.01 -9.07
N THR A 14 -22.19 7.96 -10.40
CA THR A 14 -22.95 6.94 -11.14
C THR A 14 -22.00 5.90 -11.72
N VAL A 15 -22.20 4.63 -11.37
CA VAL A 15 -21.43 3.51 -11.95
C VAL A 15 -21.79 3.37 -13.43
N GLN A 16 -20.78 3.43 -14.30
CA GLN A 16 -20.94 3.33 -15.76
C GLN A 16 -20.74 1.90 -16.28
N GLY A 17 -20.11 1.02 -15.49
CA GLY A 17 -19.84 -0.36 -15.86
C GLY A 17 -18.40 -0.81 -15.54
N PRO A 18 -18.02 -2.04 -15.92
CA PRO A 18 -16.70 -2.59 -15.62
C PRO A 18 -15.59 -1.86 -16.37
N ALA A 19 -14.50 -1.53 -15.67
CA ALA A 19 -13.30 -1.01 -16.32
C ALA A 19 -12.54 -2.18 -16.96
N ARG A 20 -12.31 -2.13 -18.28
CA ARG A 20 -11.65 -3.23 -19.02
C ARG A 20 -10.27 -2.86 -19.57
N ALA A 21 -9.95 -1.57 -19.66
CA ALA A 21 -8.74 -1.08 -20.32
C ALA A 21 -8.09 0.04 -19.49
N GLY A 22 -6.77 0.15 -19.64
CA GLY A 22 -5.93 1.10 -18.91
C GLY A 22 -4.90 0.41 -18.03
N SER A 23 -3.91 1.19 -17.59
CA SER A 23 -2.96 0.81 -16.55
C SER A 23 -3.31 1.62 -15.30
N LEU A 24 -3.44 0.94 -14.16
CA LEU A 24 -3.69 1.57 -12.87
C LEU A 24 -2.44 1.42 -12.00
N LEU A 25 -1.98 2.53 -11.44
CA LEU A 25 -0.94 2.52 -10.43
C LEU A 25 -1.54 2.07 -9.10
N VAL A 26 -0.98 1.01 -8.53
CA VAL A 26 -1.34 0.50 -7.21
C VAL A 26 -0.20 0.74 -6.26
N VAL A 27 -0.53 1.25 -5.08
CA VAL A 27 0.39 1.46 -3.96
C VAL A 27 0.02 0.49 -2.86
N VAL A 28 0.99 -0.31 -2.42
CA VAL A 28 0.85 -1.25 -1.32
C VAL A 28 1.75 -0.80 -0.20
N THR A 29 1.15 -0.44 0.94
CA THR A 29 1.87 -0.05 2.14
C THR A 29 2.12 -1.27 3.01
N VAL A 30 3.37 -1.45 3.41
CA VAL A 30 3.85 -2.57 4.22
C VAL A 30 4.11 -2.05 5.63
N LYS A 31 3.69 -2.81 6.63
CA LYS A 31 3.94 -2.46 8.03
C LYS A 31 5.44 -2.49 8.33
N GLU A 32 5.89 -1.51 9.09
CA GLU A 32 7.21 -1.41 9.66
C GLU A 32 7.50 -2.57 10.63
N SER A 33 8.78 -2.94 10.75
CA SER A 33 9.19 -4.05 11.60
C SER A 33 9.07 -3.75 13.10
N HIS A 34 9.24 -2.48 13.51
CA HIS A 34 9.34 -2.07 14.91
C HIS A 34 8.57 -0.77 15.22
N PRO A 35 7.23 -0.75 15.13
CA PRO A 35 6.43 0.46 15.34
C PRO A 35 6.65 1.10 16.71
N ALA A 36 6.61 0.30 17.78
CA ALA A 36 6.86 0.78 19.13
C ALA A 36 8.32 1.25 19.36
N GLY A 37 9.26 0.71 18.57
CA GLY A 37 10.66 1.16 18.59
C GLY A 37 10.81 2.53 17.93
N LEU A 38 10.13 2.73 16.80
CA LEU A 38 10.11 4.00 16.08
C LEU A 38 9.50 5.10 16.95
N ASP A 39 8.37 4.85 17.61
CA ASP A 39 7.74 5.82 18.51
C ASP A 39 8.69 6.25 19.65
N ARG A 40 9.39 5.30 20.28
CA ARG A 40 10.38 5.61 21.32
C ARG A 40 11.55 6.40 20.78
N PHE A 41 12.04 6.06 19.58
CA PHE A 41 13.12 6.78 18.93
C PHE A 41 12.72 8.24 18.63
N LEU A 42 11.52 8.46 18.09
CA LEU A 42 10.97 9.79 17.85
C LEU A 42 10.81 10.60 19.14
N GLN A 43 10.31 9.98 20.22
CA GLN A 43 10.25 10.63 21.54
C GLN A 43 11.65 10.99 22.07
N ALA A 44 12.64 10.11 21.89
CA ALA A 44 14.01 10.33 22.32
C ALA A 44 14.69 11.45 21.51
N LEU A 45 14.35 11.65 20.23
CA LEU A 45 14.84 12.76 19.41
C LEU A 45 14.35 14.13 19.91
N SER A 46 13.13 14.19 20.47
CA SER A 46 12.50 15.43 20.95
C SER A 46 12.71 15.71 22.44
N THR A 47 13.36 14.81 23.18
CA THR A 47 13.58 14.95 24.64
C THR A 47 14.97 15.52 24.93
N PRO A 48 15.14 16.74 25.46
CA PRO A 48 16.46 17.36 25.65
C PRO A 48 17.42 16.60 26.56
N THR A 49 16.90 15.85 27.52
CA THR A 49 17.72 15.02 28.44
C THR A 49 18.12 13.68 27.83
N SER A 50 17.63 13.36 26.63
CA SER A 50 17.95 12.12 25.93
C SER A 50 19.34 12.21 25.32
N PRO A 51 20.17 11.15 25.42
CA PRO A 51 21.43 11.07 24.69
C PRO A 51 21.22 11.04 23.16
N THR A 52 19.99 10.81 22.69
CA THR A 52 19.61 10.79 21.27
C THR A 52 18.98 12.11 20.83
N TYR A 53 18.91 13.13 21.68
CA TYR A 53 18.35 14.44 21.31
C TYR A 53 19.05 15.02 20.08
N HIS A 54 18.29 15.34 19.03
CA HIS A 54 18.81 15.83 17.73
C HIS A 54 19.81 14.89 17.01
N HIS A 55 19.91 13.63 17.42
CA HIS A 55 20.74 12.62 16.76
C HIS A 55 19.93 11.82 15.73
N TYR A 56 19.69 12.44 14.58
CA TYR A 56 18.94 11.84 13.48
C TYR A 56 19.67 10.68 12.82
N LEU A 57 18.92 9.68 12.39
CA LEU A 57 19.41 8.60 11.55
C LEU A 57 19.54 9.06 10.09
N SER A 58 20.51 8.50 9.39
CA SER A 58 20.52 8.52 7.91
C SER A 58 19.41 7.62 7.37
N ALA A 59 19.02 7.85 6.11
CA ALA A 59 18.00 7.02 5.44
C ALA A 59 18.34 5.51 5.50
N ALA A 60 19.60 5.15 5.25
CA ALA A 60 20.03 3.75 5.29
C ALA A 60 19.93 3.12 6.69
N GLN A 61 20.17 3.91 7.75
CA GLN A 61 19.98 3.43 9.13
C GLN A 61 18.50 3.25 9.45
N PHE A 62 17.65 4.20 9.04
CA PHE A 62 16.20 4.08 9.17
C PHE A 62 15.68 2.83 8.46
N ASP A 63 16.10 2.60 7.21
CA ASP A 63 15.72 1.44 6.41
C ASP A 63 16.12 0.13 7.09
N ALA A 64 17.28 0.11 7.75
CA ALA A 64 17.77 -1.08 8.46
C ALA A 64 16.98 -1.36 9.74
N GLU A 65 16.60 -0.32 10.49
CA GLU A 65 16.05 -0.44 11.84
C GLU A 65 14.52 -0.44 11.88
N PHE A 66 13.89 0.41 11.07
CA PHE A 66 12.44 0.66 11.05
C PHE A 66 11.77 0.30 9.73
N GLY A 67 12.54 -0.07 8.70
CA GLY A 67 11.98 -0.52 7.43
C GLY A 67 11.06 -1.75 7.56
N GLY A 68 10.34 -2.04 6.48
CA GLY A 68 9.44 -3.20 6.41
C GLY A 68 10.19 -4.54 6.49
N PRO A 69 9.55 -5.61 6.98
CA PRO A 69 10.18 -6.93 7.08
C PRO A 69 10.59 -7.46 5.70
N THR A 70 11.87 -7.78 5.52
CA THR A 70 12.42 -8.26 4.24
C THR A 70 11.70 -9.49 3.70
N SER A 71 11.27 -10.41 4.58
CA SER A 71 10.51 -11.61 4.21
C SER A 71 9.13 -11.27 3.65
N ALA A 72 8.40 -10.38 4.32
CA ALA A 72 7.09 -9.92 3.89
C ALA A 72 7.16 -9.15 2.57
N TYR A 73 8.11 -8.23 2.47
CA TYR A 73 8.32 -7.41 1.27
C TYR A 73 8.61 -8.28 0.04
N ARG A 74 9.54 -9.24 0.16
CA ARG A 74 9.84 -10.19 -0.91
C ARG A 74 8.66 -11.12 -1.22
N GLY A 75 7.89 -11.49 -0.20
CA GLY A 75 6.66 -12.28 -0.35
C GLY A 75 5.64 -11.55 -1.22
N LEU A 76 5.39 -10.27 -0.94
CA LEU A 76 4.51 -9.41 -1.73
C LEU A 76 5.01 -9.22 -3.16
N THR A 77 6.30 -8.92 -3.35
CA THR A 77 6.91 -8.80 -4.68
C THR A 77 6.68 -10.07 -5.52
N ARG A 78 6.99 -11.24 -4.95
CA ARG A 78 6.79 -12.53 -5.64
C ARG A 78 5.32 -12.83 -5.91
N PHE A 79 4.44 -12.51 -4.96
CA PHE A 79 3.01 -12.68 -5.12
C PHE A 79 2.52 -11.89 -6.33
N PHE A 80 2.76 -10.58 -6.42
CA PHE A 80 2.31 -9.78 -7.56
C PHE A 80 2.98 -10.19 -8.88
N GLN A 81 4.26 -10.57 -8.87
CA GLN A 81 4.93 -11.13 -10.05
C GLN A 81 4.25 -12.41 -10.57
N SER A 82 3.73 -13.26 -9.67
CA SER A 82 3.00 -14.47 -10.07
C SER A 82 1.69 -14.19 -10.82
N TYR A 83 1.11 -13.00 -10.66
CA TYR A 83 -0.05 -12.52 -11.43
C TYR A 83 0.32 -11.76 -12.71
N GLY A 84 1.59 -11.81 -13.12
CA GLY A 84 2.08 -11.17 -14.34
C GLY A 84 2.27 -9.66 -14.22
N VAL A 85 2.41 -9.13 -13.00
CA VAL A 85 2.78 -7.73 -12.77
C VAL A 85 4.25 -7.55 -13.13
N ALA A 86 4.52 -6.97 -14.29
CA ALA A 86 5.88 -6.79 -14.82
C ALA A 86 6.51 -5.44 -14.42
N ARG A 87 5.70 -4.40 -14.22
CA ARG A 87 6.15 -3.05 -13.86
C ARG A 87 5.93 -2.82 -12.38
N MET A 88 6.99 -3.02 -11.61
CA MET A 88 6.98 -2.86 -10.15
C MET A 88 8.19 -2.05 -9.72
N THR A 89 7.96 -1.10 -8.84
CA THR A 89 9.00 -0.28 -8.22
C THR A 89 9.11 -0.68 -6.76
N THR A 90 10.35 -0.99 -6.36
CA THR A 90 10.70 -1.33 -4.97
C THR A 90 11.48 -0.20 -4.34
N TYR A 91 11.36 -0.07 -3.02
CA TYR A 91 11.97 0.99 -2.23
C TYR A 91 12.85 0.38 -1.13
N ALA A 92 13.94 1.07 -0.78
CA ALA A 92 14.94 0.55 0.16
C ALA A 92 14.41 0.41 1.59
N ASP A 93 13.49 1.30 1.98
CA ASP A 93 12.75 1.31 3.25
C ASP A 93 11.84 0.08 3.41
N ARG A 94 11.45 -0.57 2.31
CA ARG A 94 10.53 -1.72 2.27
C ARG A 94 9.16 -1.42 2.89
N LEU A 95 8.79 -0.14 3.00
CA LEU A 95 7.51 0.30 3.53
C LEU A 95 6.47 0.52 2.44
N THR A 96 6.92 0.72 1.20
CA THR A 96 6.04 0.90 0.05
C THR A 96 6.44 -0.02 -1.08
N LEU A 97 5.46 -0.56 -1.78
CA LEU A 97 5.62 -1.24 -3.06
C LEU A 97 4.63 -0.65 -4.05
N THR A 98 5.10 -0.19 -5.20
CA THR A 98 4.20 0.33 -6.24
C THR A 98 4.28 -0.53 -7.49
N PHE A 99 3.16 -0.70 -8.17
CA PHE A 99 3.13 -1.42 -9.43
C PHE A 99 2.00 -0.97 -10.34
N GLU A 100 2.19 -1.20 -11.63
CA GLU A 100 1.17 -0.98 -12.65
C GLU A 100 0.48 -2.30 -12.99
N ALA A 101 -0.86 -2.29 -12.97
CA ALA A 101 -1.66 -3.44 -13.37
C ALA A 101 -2.94 -3.02 -14.11
N THR A 102 -3.42 -3.90 -14.98
CA THR A 102 -4.71 -3.71 -15.65
C THR A 102 -5.88 -3.97 -14.69
N PRO A 103 -7.06 -3.38 -14.92
CA PRO A 103 -8.26 -3.71 -14.16
C PRO A 103 -8.51 -5.22 -14.08
N ALA A 104 -8.33 -5.97 -15.18
CA ALA A 104 -8.51 -7.42 -15.19
C ALA A 104 -7.57 -8.14 -14.22
N GLN A 105 -6.29 -7.74 -14.18
CA GLN A 105 -5.32 -8.29 -13.23
C GLN A 105 -5.69 -7.93 -11.79
N LEU A 106 -6.11 -6.69 -11.52
CA LEU A 106 -6.50 -6.29 -10.17
C LEU A 106 -7.72 -7.05 -9.64
N GLN A 107 -8.69 -7.34 -10.50
CA GLN A 107 -9.83 -8.19 -10.14
C GLN A 107 -9.38 -9.61 -9.76
N GLN A 108 -8.36 -10.16 -10.44
CA GLN A 108 -7.80 -11.48 -10.13
C GLN A 108 -6.93 -11.49 -8.87
N ILE A 109 -6.12 -10.45 -8.67
CA ILE A 109 -5.19 -10.32 -7.55
C ILE A 109 -5.95 -10.10 -6.23
N PHE A 110 -6.89 -9.15 -6.24
CA PHE A 110 -7.55 -8.67 -5.02
C PHE A 110 -8.97 -9.19 -4.84
N HIS A 111 -9.50 -9.97 -5.80
CA HIS A 111 -10.88 -10.46 -5.79
C HIS A 111 -11.93 -9.34 -5.64
N VAL A 112 -11.66 -8.18 -6.22
CA VAL A 112 -12.56 -7.00 -6.24
C VAL A 112 -13.18 -6.82 -7.62
N SER A 113 -14.21 -5.99 -7.72
CA SER A 113 -14.74 -5.54 -9.01
C SER A 113 -14.20 -4.15 -9.33
N ILE A 114 -13.48 -3.98 -10.45
CA ILE A 114 -13.00 -2.65 -10.84
C ILE A 114 -14.01 -2.02 -11.80
N VAL A 115 -14.62 -0.91 -11.40
CA VAL A 115 -15.66 -0.23 -12.18
C VAL A 115 -15.24 1.18 -12.53
N ARG A 116 -15.79 1.68 -13.64
CA ARG A 116 -15.77 3.09 -13.98
C ARG A 116 -16.99 3.76 -13.34
N PHE A 117 -16.77 4.89 -12.69
CA PHE A 117 -17.84 5.74 -12.18
C PHE A 117 -17.68 7.16 -12.74
N ARG A 118 -18.80 7.87 -12.87
CA ARG A 118 -18.81 9.27 -13.26
C ARG A 118 -19.19 10.10 -12.05
N LEU A 119 -18.41 11.13 -11.76
CA LEU A 119 -18.68 12.13 -10.73
C LEU A 119 -18.66 13.51 -11.41
N GLY A 120 -19.83 14.14 -11.54
CA GLY A 120 -20.00 15.30 -12.41
C GLY A 120 -19.67 14.95 -13.87
N ASP A 121 -18.79 15.73 -14.51
CA ASP A 121 -18.33 15.49 -15.88
C ASP A 121 -17.09 14.59 -15.97
N GLN A 122 -16.52 14.20 -14.82
CA GLN A 122 -15.29 13.42 -14.76
C GLN A 122 -15.56 11.92 -14.62
N SER A 123 -14.76 11.11 -15.29
CA SER A 123 -14.82 9.65 -15.21
C SER A 123 -13.62 9.11 -14.44
N TYR A 124 -13.88 8.28 -13.44
CA TYR A 124 -12.90 7.69 -12.55
C TYR A 124 -13.01 6.18 -12.54
N VAL A 125 -11.99 5.50 -12.05
CA VAL A 125 -11.96 4.05 -11.88
C VAL A 125 -11.72 3.73 -10.41
N ALA A 126 -12.57 2.90 -9.81
CA ALA A 126 -12.42 2.46 -8.42
C ALA A 126 -12.70 0.96 -8.29
N ALA A 127 -12.18 0.38 -7.21
CA ALA A 127 -12.55 -0.95 -6.75
C ALA A 127 -13.85 -0.88 -5.94
N LEU A 128 -14.78 -1.78 -6.25
CA LEU A 128 -15.94 -2.09 -5.42
C LEU A 128 -15.65 -3.35 -4.61
N GLY A 129 -15.85 -3.25 -3.30
CA GLY A 129 -15.62 -4.32 -2.34
C GLY A 129 -14.22 -4.32 -1.72
N ALA A 130 -14.09 -4.97 -0.57
CA ALA A 130 -12.83 -5.01 0.17
C ALA A 130 -11.80 -5.90 -0.54
N PRO A 131 -10.58 -5.40 -0.80
CA PRO A 131 -9.52 -6.20 -1.40
C PRO A 131 -9.13 -7.35 -0.48
N ARG A 132 -8.90 -8.52 -1.08
CA ARG A 132 -8.48 -9.73 -0.37
C ARG A 132 -7.07 -10.12 -0.80
N LEU A 133 -6.24 -10.39 0.19
CA LEU A 133 -4.91 -10.97 0.02
C LEU A 133 -4.84 -12.29 0.79
N PRO A 134 -3.93 -13.21 0.42
CA PRO A 134 -3.64 -14.39 1.23
C PRO A 134 -3.34 -13.99 2.68
N ALA A 135 -3.87 -14.74 3.65
CA ALA A 135 -3.73 -14.41 5.07
C ALA A 135 -2.27 -14.26 5.52
N SER A 136 -1.35 -15.02 4.91
CA SER A 136 0.09 -14.94 5.12
C SER A 136 0.71 -13.58 4.74
N LEU A 137 0.08 -12.84 3.82
CA LEU A 137 0.54 -11.54 3.35
C LEU A 137 -0.29 -10.39 3.92
N ALA A 138 -1.60 -10.61 4.13
CA ALA A 138 -2.52 -9.61 4.66
C ALA A 138 -2.07 -9.05 6.02
N GLY A 139 -1.45 -9.88 6.87
CA GLY A 139 -0.91 -9.43 8.16
C GLY A 139 0.21 -8.39 8.05
N SER A 140 0.93 -8.38 6.93
CA SER A 140 2.08 -7.50 6.68
C SER A 140 1.75 -6.21 5.95
N VAL A 141 0.53 -6.09 5.41
CA VAL A 141 0.06 -4.88 4.71
C VAL A 141 -0.61 -3.96 5.72
N ALA A 142 -0.34 -2.66 5.64
CA ALA A 142 -1.03 -1.66 6.45
C ALA A 142 -2.48 -1.54 5.97
N ALA A 143 -3.41 -1.47 6.93
CA ALA A 143 -4.85 -1.38 6.64
C ALA A 143 -5.25 0.04 6.27
#